data_AF-A0A254QZT1-F1
#
_entry.id   AF-A0A254QZT1-F1
#
_cell.length_a   1.000
_cell.length_b   1.000
_cell.length_c   1.000
_cell.angle_alpha   90.00
_cell.angle_beta   90.00
_cell.angle_gamma   90.00
#
_symmetry.space_group_name_H-M   'P 1'
#
loop_
_entity.id
_entity.type
_entity.pdbx_description
1 polymer ?
#
loop_
_entity_poly.entity_id
_entity_poly.type
_entity_poly.pdbx_seq_one_letter_code
_entity_poly.pdbx_strand_id
1 'polypeptide(L)' 'MLHDFPPRLMPAPLAARYIGVSESTLRKLDLPRKELGGKRVYDKADLDAYADSLPYEGSDTSKGTDECDDIFRVVR' A
#
# COMPACT_ATOMS: atom_id res chain seq x y z
N MET A 1 3.41 -19.96 14.21
CA MET A 1 3.47 -18.76 13.35
C MET A 1 2.09 -18.12 13.37
N LEU A 2 1.94 -16.98 14.06
CA LEU A 2 0.69 -16.21 13.98
C LEU A 2 0.76 -15.45 12.65
N HIS A 3 0.13 -15.99 11.61
CA HIS A 3 -0.12 -15.20 10.41
C HIS A 3 -1.18 -14.18 10.82
N ASP A 4 -0.72 -13.00 11.26
CA ASP A 4 -1.57 -11.84 11.50
C ASP A 4 -2.10 -11.44 10.12
N PHE A 5 -3.22 -12.04 9.72
CA PHE A 5 -3.87 -11.71 8.46
C PHE A 5 -4.54 -10.36 8.67
N PRO A 6 -4.04 -9.27 8.07
CA PRO A 6 -4.67 -7.99 8.24
C PRO A 6 -6.10 -8.10 7.71
N PRO A 7 -7.11 -7.72 8.51
CA PRO A 7 -8.49 -7.70 8.05
C PRO A 7 -8.58 -6.80 6.82
N ARG A 8 -9.48 -7.12 5.88
CA ARG A 8 -9.67 -6.31 4.65
C ARG A 8 -9.88 -4.82 4.96
N LEU A 9 -10.58 -4.52 6.06
CA LEU A 9 -10.80 -3.17 6.55
C LEU A 9 -10.03 -2.97 7.85
N MET A 10 -9.12 -2.00 7.87
CA MET A 10 -8.23 -1.69 8.98
C MET A 10 -8.59 -0.34 9.64
N PRO A 11 -8.68 -0.26 10.97
CA PRO A 11 -8.76 1.02 11.65
C PRO A 11 -7.42 1.77 11.54
N ALA A 12 -7.42 3.10 11.74
CA ALA A 12 -6.24 3.95 11.59
C ALA A 12 -4.95 3.44 12.29
N PRO A 13 -4.98 2.94 13.55
CA PRO A 13 -3.77 2.44 14.20
C PRO A 13 -3.18 1.21 13.51
N LEU A 14 -4.03 0.32 12.99
CA LEU A 14 -3.59 -0.89 12.30
C LEU A 14 -3.07 -0.57 10.90
N ALA A 15 -3.77 0.32 10.18
CA ALA A 15 -3.35 0.80 8.86
C ALA A 15 -1.98 1.48 8.92
N ALA A 16 -1.73 2.30 9.94
CA ALA A 16 -0.44 2.95 10.16
C ALA A 16 0.69 1.91 10.37
N ARG A 17 0.43 0.88 11.19
CA ARG A 17 1.37 -0.22 11.41
C ARG A 17 1.61 -1.06 10.15
N TYR A 18 0.59 -1.21 9.31
CA TYR A 18 0.68 -1.99 8.07
C TYR A 18 1.68 -1.39 7.08
N ILE A 19 1.65 -0.07 6.86
CA ILE A 19 2.59 0.64 5.98
C ILE A 19 3.86 1.13 6.71
N GLY A 20 3.99 0.84 8.01
CA GLY A 20 5.18 1.20 8.79
C GLY A 20 5.31 2.68 9.18
N VAL A 21 4.22 3.45 9.24
CA VAL A 21 4.24 4.88 9.59
C VAL A 21 3.50 5.17 10.91
N SER A 22 3.63 6.40 11.42
CA SER A 22 2.84 6.85 12.58
C SER A 22 1.39 7.17 12.19
N GLU A 23 0.44 7.06 13.12
CA GLU A 23 -0.96 7.46 12.87
C GLU A 23 -1.09 8.91 12.41
N SER A 24 -0.24 9.79 12.94
CA SER A 24 -0.17 11.20 12.53
C SER A 24 0.27 11.35 11.08
N THR A 25 1.22 10.53 10.62
CA THR A 25 1.66 10.50 9.22
C THR A 25 0.54 9.96 8.33
N LEU A 26 -0.11 8.85 8.71
CA LEU A 26 -1.25 8.27 7.99
C LEU A 26 -2.37 9.30 7.78
N ARG A 27 -2.67 10.13 8.79
CA ARG A 27 -3.69 11.17 8.70
C ARG A 27 -3.32 12.32 7.76
N LYS A 28 -2.03 12.58 7.54
CA LYS A 28 -1.53 13.62 6.61
C LYS A 28 -1.48 13.14 5.16
N LEU A 29 -1.39 11.84 4.95
CA LEU A 29 -1.33 11.20 3.64
C LEU A 29 -2.63 11.29 2.83
N ASP A 30 -3.72 11.73 3.47
CA ASP A 30 -5.05 11.90 2.90
C ASP A 30 -5.54 10.73 2.04
N LEU A 31 -5.24 9.51 2.50
CA LEU A 31 -5.68 8.28 1.85
C LEU A 31 -7.21 8.17 1.84
N PRO A 32 -7.78 7.49 0.81
CA PRO A 32 -9.21 7.24 0.74
C PRO A 32 -9.67 6.46 1.97
N ARG A 33 -10.67 7.00 2.67
CA ARG A 33 -11.22 6.47 3.91
C ARG A 33 -12.62 5.93 3.63
N LYS A 34 -12.87 4.66 3.94
CA LYS A 34 -14.21 4.07 3.89
C LYS A 34 -14.95 4.34 5.21
N GLU A 35 -16.21 4.73 5.10
CA GLU A 35 -17.08 4.93 6.27
C GLU A 35 -17.80 3.62 6.60
N LEU A 36 -17.49 3.07 7.76
CA LEU A 36 -18.19 1.90 8.31
C LEU A 36 -18.98 2.36 9.53
N GLY A 37 -20.18 2.89 9.29
CA GLY A 37 -21.00 3.54 10.31
C GLY A 37 -20.30 4.78 10.87
N GLY A 38 -20.05 4.81 12.18
CA GLY A 38 -19.35 5.93 12.84
C GLY A 38 -17.82 5.87 12.78
N LYS A 39 -17.23 4.84 12.16
CA LYS A 39 -15.78 4.64 12.11
C LYS A 39 -15.24 4.81 10.70
N ARG A 40 -14.06 5.42 10.61
CA ARG A 40 -13.28 5.52 9.37
C ARG A 40 -12.29 4.36 9.32
N VAL A 41 -12.39 3.56 8.27
CA VAL A 41 -11.54 2.38 8.03
C VAL A 41 -10.82 2.52 6.69
N TYR A 42 -9.66 1.90 6.59
CA TYR A 42 -8.84 1.85 5.39
C TYR A 42 -8.92 0.46 4.79
N ASP A 43 -9.00 0.38 3.46
CA ASP A 43 -8.91 -0.91 2.78
C ASP A 43 -7.44 -1.32 2.65
N LYS A 44 -7.18 -2.63 2.80
CA LYS A 44 -5.86 -3.19 2.52
C LYS A 44 -5.42 -2.90 1.07
N ALA A 45 -6.33 -3.02 0.11
CA ALA A 45 -6.00 -2.80 -1.30
C ALA A 45 -5.57 -1.35 -1.57
N ASP A 46 -6.21 -0.38 -0.92
CA ASP A 46 -5.86 1.05 -1.05
C ASP A 46 -4.49 1.33 -0.41
N LEU A 47 -4.18 0.68 0.71
CA LEU A 47 -2.87 0.79 1.37
C LEU A 47 -1.75 0.14 0.56
N ASP A 48 -2.00 -1.03 -0.04
CA ASP A 48 -1.06 -1.71 -0.94
C ASP A 48 -0.80 -0.84 -2.18
N ALA A 49 -1.85 -0.34 -2.84
CA ALA A 49 -1.70 0.55 -3.98
C ALA A 49 -0.91 1.83 -3.66
N TYR A 50 -1.09 2.37 -2.45
CA TYR A 50 -0.28 3.50 -1.98
C TYR A 50 1.19 3.10 -1.81
N ALA A 51 1.47 1.95 -1.16
CA ALA A 51 2.82 1.46 -0.97
C ALA A 51 3.53 1.17 -2.31
N ASP A 52 2.82 0.59 -3.28
CA ASP A 52 3.35 0.31 -4.62
C ASP A 52 3.61 1.60 -5.43
N SER A 53 2.88 2.68 -5.14
CA SER A 53 3.09 3.97 -5.80
C SER A 53 4.28 4.77 -5.27
N LEU A 54 4.85 4.38 -4.13
CA LEU A 54 5.97 5.10 -3.52
C LEU A 54 7.25 4.88 -4.34
N PRO A 55 7.95 5.96 -4.75
CA PRO A 55 9.25 5.82 -5.38
C PRO A 55 10.26 5.27 -4.37
N TYR A 56 11.20 4.47 -4.84
CA TYR A 56 12.35 4.07 -4.04
C TYR A 56 13.30 5.26 -3.88
N GLU A 57 13.97 5.34 -2.73
CA GLU A 57 15.01 6.36 -2.54
C GLU A 57 16.14 6.15 -3.56
N GLY A 58 16.43 7.19 -4.35
CA GLY A 58 17.41 7.15 -5.43
C GLY A 58 16.86 6.70 -6.80
N SER A 59 15.56 6.40 -6.91
CA SER A 59 14.92 6.17 -8.21
C SER A 59 14.45 7.48 -8.83
N ASP A 60 15.38 8.30 -9.33
CA ASP A 60 15.09 9.31 -10.35
C ASP A 60 14.76 8.59 -11.68
N THR A 61 13.62 7.91 -11.74
CA THR A 61 13.18 7.25 -12.98
C THR A 61 12.35 8.22 -13.81
N SER A 62 13.05 9.16 -14.43
CA SER A 62 12.70 9.49 -15.81
C SER A 62 12.74 8.20 -16.64
N LYS A 63 11.55 7.68 -17.01
CA LYS A 63 11.29 6.61 -17.99
C LYS A 63 11.74 5.18 -17.63
N GLY A 64 10.78 4.26 -17.65
CA GLY A 64 11.00 2.80 -17.64
C GLY A 64 9.65 2.09 -17.49
N THR A 65 8.73 2.20 -18.46
CA THR A 65 8.41 1.08 -19.38
C THR A 65 8.51 -0.29 -18.73
N ASP A 66 7.36 -0.85 -18.35
CA ASP A 66 6.93 -2.23 -18.62
C ASP A 66 8.00 -3.35 -18.67
N GLU A 67 8.96 -3.40 -17.74
CA GLU A 67 9.91 -4.53 -17.64
C GLU A 67 9.35 -5.71 -16.82
N CYS A 68 8.03 -5.91 -16.83
CA CYS A 68 7.39 -7.11 -16.30
C CYS A 68 7.06 -8.15 -17.39
N ASP A 69 7.28 -7.85 -18.68
CA ASP A 69 6.86 -8.71 -19.80
C ASP A 69 8.00 -9.54 -20.42
N ASP A 70 9.27 -9.28 -20.08
CA ASP A 70 10.43 -9.92 -20.75
C ASP A 70 10.94 -11.22 -20.08
N ILE A 71 10.46 -11.59 -18.89
CA ILE A 71 10.96 -12.80 -18.20
C ILE A 71 10.36 -14.10 -18.76
N PHE A 72 9.23 -14.05 -19.50
CA PHE A 72 8.53 -15.26 -19.96
C PHE A 72 8.84 -15.72 -21.40
N ARG A 73 9.75 -15.06 -22.15
CA ARG A 73 9.89 -15.33 -23.60
C ARG A 73 11.05 -16.20 -24.06
N VAL A 74 11.80 -16.85 -23.15
CA VAL A 74 12.86 -17.80 -23.54
C VAL A 74 12.53 -19.22 -23.05
N VAL A 75 11.49 -19.81 -23.63
CA VAL A 75 11.42 -21.26 -23.81
C VAL A 75 10.96 -21.50 -25.25
N ARG A 76 11.91 -21.68 -26.15
CA ARG A 76 11.71 -22.42 -27.39
C ARG A 76 12.95 -23.27 -27.65
#